data_AF-A0AAD7WWZ5-F1
#
_entry.id   AF-A0AAD7WWZ5-F1
#
_cell.length_a   1.000
_cell.length_b   1.000
_cell.length_c   1.000
_cell.angle_alpha   90.00
_cell.angle_beta   90.00
_cell.angle_gamma   90.00
#
_symmetry.space_group_name_H-M   'P 1'
#
loop_
_entity.id
_entity.type
_entity.pdbx_description
1 polymer ?
#
loop_
_entity_poly.entity_id
_entity_poly.type
_entity_poly.pdbx_seq_one_letter_code
_entity_poly.pdbx_strand_id
1 'polypeptide(L)'
;MERWDDTVLNINSTVENRGEQCCSILAMHALSGCDTTSYPAGKGKVSTLKAMRVVPGDLLHFIGEEGATDLQITEAVRGFFLALHNQRKSATLNIARYDIYRKRKTPPALKTLPPTERNAHLHGWTTCPSTSDALESSRPP
;
A
#
# COMPACT_ATOMS: atom_id res chain seq x y z
N MET A 1 21.32 -19.35 -8.20
CA MET A 1 21.67 -18.68 -6.94
C MET A 1 22.45 -17.44 -7.34
N GLU A 2 21.88 -16.24 -7.14
CA GLU A 2 22.59 -15.00 -7.42
C GLU A 2 23.81 -14.94 -6.48
N ARG A 3 24.99 -14.67 -7.04
CA ARG A 3 26.20 -14.44 -6.23
C ARG A 3 26.09 -13.06 -5.62
N TRP A 4 26.30 -12.96 -4.31
CA TRP A 4 26.50 -11.67 -3.66
C TRP A 4 27.74 -11.01 -4.27
N ASP A 5 27.60 -9.74 -4.63
CA ASP A 5 28.57 -8.94 -5.37
C ASP A 5 29.38 -7.99 -4.47
N ASP A 6 29.41 -8.26 -3.17
CA ASP A 6 29.99 -7.39 -2.13
C ASP A 6 29.38 -5.98 -2.07
N THR A 7 28.24 -5.73 -2.75
CA THR A 7 27.57 -4.43 -2.70
C THR A 7 26.96 -4.22 -1.32
N VAL A 8 27.48 -3.24 -0.59
CA VAL A 8 26.94 -2.77 0.68
C VAL A 8 25.93 -1.66 0.41
N LEU A 9 24.67 -1.89 0.80
CA LEU A 9 23.61 -0.90 0.66
C LEU A 9 23.65 0.05 1.86
N ASN A 10 24.19 1.26 1.66
CA ASN A 10 24.27 2.28 2.70
C ASN A 10 22.91 3.00 2.85
N ILE A 11 22.26 2.79 3.99
CA ILE A 11 20.96 3.38 4.31
C ILE A 11 21.05 4.90 4.40
N ASN A 12 22.06 5.44 5.09
CA ASN A 12 22.23 6.88 5.26
C ASN A 12 22.45 7.58 3.93
N SER A 13 23.34 7.04 3.09
CA SER A 13 23.55 7.57 1.74
C SER A 13 22.29 7.44 0.88
N THR A 14 21.47 6.40 1.08
CA THR A 14 20.19 6.27 0.38
C THR A 14 19.21 7.36 0.82
N VAL A 15 19.13 7.65 2.11
CA VAL A 15 18.30 8.71 2.68
C VAL A 15 18.74 10.08 2.16
N GLU A 16 20.04 10.38 2.17
CA GLU A 16 20.58 11.63 1.62
C GLU A 16 20.24 11.81 0.13
N ASN A 17 20.31 10.73 -0.65
CA ASN A 17 20.06 10.77 -2.10
C ASN A 17 18.58 10.78 -2.48
N ARG A 18 17.67 10.31 -1.61
CA ARG A 18 16.24 10.14 -1.90
C ARG A 18 15.34 11.08 -1.12
N GLY A 19 15.84 11.67 -0.04
CA GLY A 19 15.12 12.63 0.80
C GLY A 19 13.77 12.10 1.28
N GLU A 20 12.73 12.93 1.13
CA GLU A 20 11.35 12.65 1.52
C GLU A 20 10.76 11.36 0.92
N GLN A 21 11.28 10.90 -0.22
CA GLN A 21 10.85 9.62 -0.82
C GLN A 21 11.17 8.42 0.08
N CYS A 22 12.12 8.53 1.00
CA CYS A 22 12.43 7.48 1.96
C CYS A 22 11.29 7.25 2.97
N CYS A 23 10.55 8.28 3.36
CA CYS A 23 9.37 8.11 4.22
C CYS A 23 8.28 7.30 3.50
N SER A 24 8.09 7.57 2.21
CA SER A 24 7.18 6.80 1.35
C SER A 24 7.60 5.34 1.14
N ILE A 25 8.88 4.99 1.30
CA ILE A 25 9.37 3.60 1.15
C ILE A 25 8.84 2.70 2.28
N LEU A 26 8.78 3.19 3.51
CA LEU A 26 8.24 2.41 4.64
C LEU A 26 6.73 2.19 4.48
N ALA A 27 5.99 3.25 4.12
CA ALA A 27 4.57 3.13 3.78
C ALA A 27 4.35 2.14 2.62
N MET A 28 5.16 2.22 1.57
CA MET A 28 5.12 1.30 0.44
C MET A 28 5.40 -0.15 0.86
N HIS A 29 6.39 -0.37 1.74
CA HIS A 29 6.72 -1.69 2.27
C HIS A 29 5.55 -2.27 3.07
N ALA A 30 4.99 -1.50 3.99
CA ALA A 30 3.85 -1.91 4.81
C ALA A 30 2.60 -2.19 3.97
N LEU A 31 2.28 -1.34 2.98
CA LEU A 31 1.09 -1.51 2.14
C LEU A 31 1.24 -2.61 1.08
N SER A 32 2.45 -2.84 0.58
CA SER A 32 2.68 -3.88 -0.42
C SER A 32 3.06 -5.24 0.13
N GLY A 33 3.30 -5.36 1.43
CA GLY A 33 3.59 -6.63 2.08
C GLY A 33 4.93 -6.59 2.81
N CYS A 34 4.86 -6.78 4.11
CA CYS A 34 5.97 -7.03 5.03
C CYS A 34 5.64 -8.26 5.90
N ASP A 35 6.42 -8.53 6.95
CA ASP A 35 6.18 -9.70 7.81
C ASP A 35 4.79 -9.68 8.48
N THR A 36 4.20 -8.48 8.63
CA THR A 36 2.88 -8.30 9.25
C THR A 36 1.74 -8.12 8.24
N THR A 37 2.02 -7.95 6.95
CA THR A 37 0.99 -7.70 5.93
C THR A 37 1.16 -8.53 4.67
N SER A 38 0.04 -8.94 4.08
CA SER A 38 0.06 -9.76 2.87
C SER A 38 0.43 -8.96 1.62
N TYR A 39 1.08 -9.64 0.67
CA TYR A 39 1.47 -9.04 -0.61
C TYR A 39 0.33 -9.09 -1.66
N PRO A 40 0.01 -8.00 -2.39
CA PRO A 40 -1.05 -8.00 -3.41
C PRO A 40 -0.74 -8.94 -4.58
N ALA A 41 -1.62 -9.91 -4.85
CA ALA A 41 -1.33 -10.96 -5.83
C ALA A 41 -1.10 -10.41 -7.25
N GLY A 42 -0.03 -10.87 -7.90
CA GLY A 42 0.33 -10.46 -9.26
C GLY A 42 0.98 -9.07 -9.35
N LYS A 43 1.38 -8.49 -8.22
CA LYS A 43 2.24 -7.30 -8.17
C LYS A 43 3.69 -7.72 -7.91
N GLY A 44 4.64 -6.87 -8.27
CA GLY A 44 6.05 -7.04 -7.92
C GLY A 44 6.63 -5.75 -7.35
N LYS A 45 7.80 -5.83 -6.69
CA LYS A 45 8.50 -4.67 -6.10
C LYS A 45 8.62 -3.49 -7.07
N VAL A 46 8.90 -3.77 -8.35
CA VAL A 46 8.97 -2.75 -9.41
C VAL A 46 7.61 -2.06 -9.65
N SER A 47 6.50 -2.80 -9.68
CA SER A 47 5.17 -2.18 -9.83
C SER A 47 4.80 -1.34 -8.60
N THR A 48 5.22 -1.78 -7.41
CA THR A 48 4.98 -1.02 -6.19
C THR A 48 5.78 0.27 -6.15
N LEU A 49 7.06 0.23 -6.52
CA LEU A 49 7.89 1.42 -6.64
C LEU A 49 7.33 2.41 -7.67
N LYS A 50 6.79 1.92 -8.79
CA LYS A 50 6.11 2.76 -9.78
C LYS A 50 4.84 3.40 -9.21
N ALA A 51 4.07 2.67 -8.40
CA ALA A 51 2.90 3.21 -7.71
C ALA A 51 3.30 4.31 -6.71
N MET A 52 4.30 4.06 -5.88
CA MET A 52 4.82 5.03 -4.91
C MET A 52 5.27 6.35 -5.58
N ARG A 53 5.92 6.27 -6.75
CA ARG A 53 6.38 7.47 -7.49
C ARG A 53 5.27 8.35 -8.06
N VAL A 54 4.04 7.84 -8.19
CA VAL A 54 2.90 8.59 -8.75
C VAL A 54 1.86 8.96 -7.71
N VAL A 55 1.98 8.42 -6.50
CA VAL A 55 1.17 8.83 -5.35
C VAL A 55 1.87 10.01 -4.69
N PRO A 56 1.17 11.09 -4.34
CA PRO A 56 1.76 12.19 -3.58
C PRO A 56 2.43 11.68 -2.29
N GLY A 57 3.66 12.12 -2.02
CA GLY A 57 4.45 11.61 -0.89
C GLY A 57 3.84 11.96 0.47
N ASP A 58 3.33 13.19 0.57
CA ASP A 58 2.54 13.71 1.69
C ASP A 58 1.35 12.82 2.05
N LEU A 59 0.72 12.20 1.06
CA LEU A 59 -0.38 11.26 1.28
C LEU A 59 0.10 9.96 1.94
N LEU A 60 1.27 9.44 1.55
CA LEU A 60 1.80 8.20 2.13
C LEU A 60 2.42 8.41 3.52
N HIS A 61 2.75 9.63 3.89
CA HIS A 61 3.34 9.94 5.20
C HIS A 61 2.42 9.58 6.36
N PHE A 62 1.10 9.60 6.19
CA PHE A 62 0.18 9.24 7.27
C PHE A 62 0.22 7.76 7.66
N ILE A 63 0.84 6.90 6.86
CA ILE A 63 0.97 5.48 7.17
C ILE A 63 2.05 5.29 8.22
N GLY A 64 1.64 4.90 9.44
CA GLY A 64 2.52 4.67 10.58
C GLY A 64 2.64 5.84 11.55
N GLU A 65 1.98 6.98 11.28
CA GLU A 65 2.03 8.16 12.14
C GLU A 65 1.09 8.05 13.34
N GLU A 66 1.59 8.42 14.51
CA GLU A 66 0.83 8.47 15.74
C GLU A 66 -0.16 9.66 15.69
N GLY A 67 -1.46 9.36 15.63
CA GLY A 67 -2.51 10.37 15.48
C GLY A 67 -3.03 10.57 14.05
N ALA A 68 -2.57 9.76 13.08
CA ALA A 68 -3.20 9.73 11.76
C ALA A 68 -4.69 9.37 11.88
N THR A 69 -5.55 10.19 11.29
CA THR A 69 -6.99 9.93 11.30
C THR A 69 -7.33 8.76 10.37
N ASP A 70 -8.47 8.12 10.65
CA ASP A 70 -8.97 7.05 9.79
C ASP A 70 -9.15 7.50 8.32
N LEU A 71 -9.58 8.74 8.12
CA LEU A 71 -9.75 9.31 6.79
C LEU A 71 -8.40 9.42 6.06
N GLN A 72 -7.36 9.91 6.71
CA GLN A 72 -6.02 10.03 6.14
C GLN A 72 -5.44 8.66 5.76
N ILE A 73 -5.55 7.67 6.65
CA ILE A 73 -5.09 6.29 6.38
C ILE A 73 -5.88 5.72 5.19
N THR A 74 -7.20 5.87 5.19
CA THR A 74 -8.07 5.36 4.13
C THR A 74 -7.75 6.00 2.77
N GLU A 75 -7.53 7.32 2.71
CA GLU A 75 -7.16 8.04 1.49
C GLU A 75 -5.79 7.61 0.98
N ALA A 76 -4.81 7.45 1.87
CA ALA A 76 -3.47 6.99 1.52
C ALA A 76 -3.47 5.58 0.94
N VAL A 77 -4.15 4.66 1.62
CA VAL A 77 -4.26 3.27 1.18
C VAL A 77 -5.02 3.19 -0.15
N ARG A 78 -6.13 3.92 -0.29
CA ARG A 78 -6.90 4.00 -1.55
C ARG A 78 -6.02 4.52 -2.69
N GLY A 79 -5.35 5.65 -2.49
CA GLY A 79 -4.48 6.27 -3.49
C GLY A 79 -3.40 5.30 -3.96
N PHE A 80 -2.77 4.61 -3.02
CA PHE A 80 -1.76 3.60 -3.29
C PHE A 80 -2.29 2.43 -4.12
N PHE A 81 -3.39 1.78 -3.69
CA PHE A 81 -3.94 0.63 -4.42
C PHE A 81 -4.51 1.00 -5.78
N LEU A 82 -5.10 2.19 -5.93
CA LEU A 82 -5.53 2.69 -7.24
C LEU A 82 -4.32 2.89 -8.17
N ALA A 83 -3.22 3.46 -7.68
CA ALA A 83 -1.99 3.59 -8.45
C ALA A 83 -1.40 2.23 -8.83
N LEU A 84 -1.33 1.29 -7.88
CA LEU A 84 -0.81 -0.07 -8.08
C LEU A 84 -1.58 -0.86 -9.14
N HIS A 85 -2.87 -0.57 -9.33
CA HIS A 85 -3.73 -1.18 -10.34
C HIS A 85 -3.95 -0.32 -11.60
N ASN A 86 -3.21 0.78 -11.76
CA ASN A 86 -3.34 1.72 -12.87
C ASN A 86 -4.76 2.31 -13.02
N GLN A 87 -5.48 2.50 -11.90
CA GLN A 87 -6.84 3.04 -11.85
C GLN A 87 -6.91 4.39 -11.12
N ARG A 88 -5.87 5.24 -11.25
CA ARG A 88 -5.77 6.55 -10.55
C ARG A 88 -6.95 7.50 -10.76
N LYS A 89 -7.73 7.31 -11.83
CA LYS A 89 -8.90 8.13 -12.16
C LYS A 89 -10.20 7.60 -11.54
N SER A 90 -10.18 6.41 -10.93
CA SER A 90 -11.36 5.85 -10.28
C SER A 90 -11.58 6.51 -8.92
N ALA A 91 -12.83 6.83 -8.60
CA ALA A 91 -13.17 7.45 -7.31
C ALA A 91 -12.99 6.48 -6.13
N THR A 92 -13.21 5.18 -6.34
CA THR A 92 -13.13 4.14 -5.31
C THR A 92 -12.46 2.88 -5.85
N LEU A 93 -11.92 2.07 -4.94
CA LEU A 93 -11.39 0.74 -5.25
C LEU A 93 -12.48 -0.20 -5.76
N ASN A 94 -13.72 -0.05 -5.29
CA ASN A 94 -14.83 -0.88 -5.75
C ASN A 94 -15.18 -0.58 -7.23
N ILE A 95 -15.18 0.70 -7.63
CA ILE A 95 -15.35 1.09 -9.04
C ILE A 95 -14.18 0.55 -9.87
N ALA A 96 -12.95 0.71 -9.40
CA ALA A 96 -11.76 0.18 -10.06
C ALA A 96 -11.83 -1.35 -10.25
N ARG A 97 -12.28 -2.09 -9.23
CA ARG A 97 -12.51 -3.54 -9.29
C ARG A 97 -13.51 -3.89 -10.39
N TYR A 98 -14.67 -3.23 -10.38
CA TYR A 98 -15.72 -3.45 -11.38
C TYR A 98 -15.21 -3.16 -12.80
N ASP A 99 -14.49 -2.04 -12.98
CA ASP A 99 -13.94 -1.64 -14.27
C ASP A 99 -12.91 -2.63 -14.82
N ILE A 100 -12.01 -3.14 -13.96
CA ILE A 100 -11.03 -4.15 -14.37
C ILE A 100 -11.72 -5.46 -14.73
N TYR A 101 -12.74 -5.87 -13.97
CA TYR A 101 -13.47 -7.10 -14.19
C TYR A 101 -14.25 -7.08 -15.52
N ARG A 102 -14.97 -5.98 -15.81
CA ARG A 102 -15.82 -5.86 -17.00
C ARG A 102 -15.06 -5.65 -18.31
N LYS A 103 -13.87 -5.04 -18.27
CA LYS A 103 -13.10 -4.67 -19.48
C LYS A 103 -12.53 -5.86 -20.24
N ARG A 104 -12.50 -7.06 -19.66
CA ARG A 104 -11.85 -8.24 -20.25
C ARG A 104 -12.88 -9.28 -20.68
N LYS A 105 -12.70 -9.83 -21.89
CA LYS A 105 -13.52 -10.94 -22.42
C LYS A 105 -13.46 -12.18 -21.51
N THR A 106 -12.29 -12.44 -20.94
CA THR A 106 -12.10 -13.41 -19.85
C THR A 106 -11.83 -12.64 -18.57
N PRO A 107 -12.71 -12.72 -17.56
CA PRO A 107 -12.51 -12.00 -16.32
C PRO A 107 -11.20 -12.42 -15.64
N PRO A 108 -10.44 -11.47 -15.06
CA PRO A 108 -9.24 -11.80 -14.33
C PRO A 108 -9.57 -12.52 -13.02
N ALA A 109 -8.65 -13.32 -12.51
CA ALA A 109 -8.82 -13.99 -11.23
C ALA A 109 -9.07 -12.95 -10.11
N LEU A 110 -10.04 -13.22 -9.23
CA LEU A 110 -10.48 -12.29 -8.19
C LEU A 110 -9.33 -11.76 -7.31
N LYS A 111 -8.34 -12.61 -7.01
CA LYS A 111 -7.16 -12.25 -6.23
C LYS A 111 -6.28 -11.17 -6.87
N THR A 112 -6.38 -10.96 -8.19
CA THR A 112 -5.59 -9.97 -8.95
C THR A 112 -6.28 -8.61 -9.08
N LEU A 113 -7.54 -8.52 -8.65
CA LEU A 113 -8.28 -7.26 -8.58
C LEU A 113 -7.76 -6.41 -7.40
N PRO A 114 -7.92 -5.07 -7.43
CA PRO A 114 -7.67 -4.23 -6.27
C PRO A 114 -8.44 -4.74 -5.05
N PRO A 115 -8.00 -4.56 -3.80
CA PRO A 115 -8.81 -4.91 -2.63
C PRO A 115 -10.16 -4.18 -2.64
N THR A 116 -11.17 -4.71 -1.93
CA THR A 116 -12.39 -3.92 -1.66
C THR A 116 -12.05 -2.75 -0.76
N GLU A 117 -12.87 -1.69 -0.74
CA GLU A 117 -12.67 -0.57 0.19
C GLU A 117 -12.49 -1.04 1.64
N ARG A 118 -13.35 -1.98 2.09
CA ARG A 118 -13.27 -2.55 3.44
C ARG A 118 -11.94 -3.27 3.70
N ASN A 119 -11.50 -4.11 2.77
CA ASN A 119 -10.26 -4.86 2.95
C ASN A 119 -9.04 -3.94 2.87
N ALA A 120 -9.10 -2.90 2.04
CA ALA A 120 -8.05 -1.90 1.96
C ALA A 120 -7.92 -1.11 3.27
N HIS A 121 -9.05 -0.64 3.82
CA HIS A 121 -9.08 0.03 5.12
C HIS A 121 -8.51 -0.87 6.24
N LEU A 122 -8.94 -2.13 6.34
CA LEU A 122 -8.39 -3.07 7.32
C LEU A 122 -6.88 -3.29 7.13
N HIS A 123 -6.41 -3.39 5.88
CA HIS A 123 -4.99 -3.55 5.55
C HIS A 123 -4.18 -2.32 6.00
N GLY A 124 -4.69 -1.11 5.77
CA GLY A 124 -4.08 0.13 6.24
C GLY A 124 -4.05 0.25 7.77
N TRP A 125 -5.12 -0.16 8.45
CA TRP A 125 -5.16 -0.19 9.90
C TRP A 125 -4.15 -1.16 10.50
N THR A 126 -4.01 -2.36 9.94
CA THR A 126 -2.98 -3.31 10.40
C THR A 126 -1.55 -2.80 10.19
N THR A 127 -1.35 -1.80 9.32
CA THR A 127 -0.06 -1.13 9.15
C THR A 127 0.20 -0.01 10.16
N CYS A 128 -0.79 0.40 10.96
CA CYS A 128 -0.71 1.50 11.94
C CYS A 128 -0.96 0.99 13.38
N PRO A 129 0.09 0.65 14.15
CA PRO A 129 -0.03 -0.01 15.46
C PRO A 129 -0.84 0.77 16.52
N SER A 130 -0.83 2.11 16.49
CA SER A 130 -1.56 2.94 17.46
C SER A 130 -3.09 2.79 17.41
N THR A 131 -3.63 2.11 16.39
CA THR A 131 -5.07 1.82 16.27
C THR A 131 -5.45 0.41 16.71
N SER A 132 -4.49 -0.49 16.99
CA SER A 132 -4.80 -1.87 17.41
C SER A 132 -5.43 -1.94 18.79
N ASP A 133 -5.12 -1.00 19.68
CA ASP A 133 -5.69 -0.93 21.03
C ASP A 133 -7.20 -0.64 21.02
N ALA A 134 -7.71 -0.01 19.95
CA ALA A 134 -9.14 0.23 19.77
C ALA A 134 -9.93 -1.03 19.34
N LEU A 135 -9.25 -2.03 18.78
CA LEU A 135 -9.86 -3.31 18.38
C LEU A 135 -9.98 -4.29 19.55
N GLU A 136 -9.17 -4.12 20.59
CA GLU A 136 -9.26 -4.94 21.81
C GLU A 136 -10.40 -4.46 22.73
N SER A 137 -10.75 -3.17 22.71
CA SER A 137 -11.90 -2.64 23.48
C SER A 137 -13.27 -2.81 22.80
N SER A 138 -13.29 -3.19 21.51
CA SER A 138 -14.52 -3.33 20.71
C SER A 138 -14.89 -4.77 20.35
N ARG A 139 -14.14 -5.78 20.84
CA ARG A 139 -14.58 -7.18 20.76
C ARG A 139 -15.64 -7.44 21.82
N PRO A 140 -16.83 -7.97 21.46
CA PRO A 140 -17.74 -8.51 22.45
C PRO A 140 -17.08 -9.68 23.19
N PRO A 141 -17.45 -9.92 24.47
CA PRO A 141 -16.87 -10.95 25.31
C PRO A 141 -17.01 -12.36 24.74
#